data_AF-A0A850M1Q8-F1
#
_entry.id   AF-A0A850M1Q8-F1
#
_cell.length_a   1.000
_cell.length_b   1.000
_cell.length_c   1.000
_cell.angle_alpha   90.00
_cell.angle_beta   90.00
_cell.angle_gamma   90.00
#
_symmetry.space_group_name_H-M   'P 1'
#
loop_
_entity.id
_entity.type
_entity.pdbx_description
1 polymer ?
#
loop_
_entity_poly.entity_id
_entity_poly.type
_entity_poly.pdbx_seq_one_letter_code
_entity_poly.pdbx_strand_id
1 'polypeptide(L)'
;MGLKKRKKKKEITYVPATELKRTQVQLRRWSSKHRTLFFLVSSVHDIVIGIYTFLFNHVIDKFPFPLRKILYKLLYRVKIGKGTYIENGLYSCWDISHISIGKNTHIGRDVTLWTPIHNIFIGNNVKIEKEAQIYTVQHNVDDPEFDYIGNSVIIQDNAKIGAYSVILAGTIIKKGKVIPPNSIVFSRNPKYTIVQMRKGLEEEVTDEDIDIRIYPWRKLHLNFVKKQSQKYVNTMLSRIAEYGNYSKEEVTRLKKRMKGFFWGKIPSFTIRMFIYRHIYKMKIGNLTHIHENFFCIRPSNIKIDKTTIIGNNVFMDGRQKIEIGTNCQING
;
A
#
# COMPACT_ATOMS: atom_id res chain seq x y z
N MET A 1 -42.94 0.01 35.88
CA MET A 1 -42.60 -1.13 35.00
C MET A 1 -42.00 -0.56 33.71
N GLY A 2 -40.67 -0.58 33.57
CA GLY A 2 -39.94 0.21 32.57
C GLY A 2 -39.97 -0.38 31.16
N LEU A 3 -40.55 0.36 30.20
CA LEU A 3 -40.49 0.07 28.78
C LEU A 3 -39.04 0.21 28.26
N LYS A 4 -38.36 -0.91 28.06
CA LYS A 4 -37.07 -0.96 27.35
C LYS A 4 -37.29 -0.54 25.89
N LYS A 5 -36.85 0.68 25.54
CA LYS A 5 -36.71 1.13 24.14
C LYS A 5 -35.82 0.15 23.39
N ARG A 6 -36.40 -0.71 22.54
CA ARG A 6 -35.68 -1.49 21.52
C ARG A 6 -34.98 -0.49 20.58
N LYS A 7 -33.64 -0.45 20.61
CA LYS A 7 -32.85 0.27 19.61
C LYS A 7 -33.21 -0.28 18.23
N LYS A 8 -33.77 0.56 17.34
CA LYS A 8 -33.96 0.24 15.92
C LYS A 8 -32.61 -0.23 15.36
N LYS A 9 -32.57 -1.44 14.80
CA LYS A 9 -31.45 -1.89 13.96
C LYS A 9 -31.34 -0.90 12.79
N LYS A 10 -30.17 -0.27 12.62
CA LYS A 10 -29.88 0.45 11.39
C LYS A 10 -29.78 -0.59 10.27
N GLU A 11 -30.81 -0.67 9.43
CA GLU A 11 -30.70 -1.32 8.12
C GLU A 11 -29.69 -0.56 7.28
N ILE A 12 -28.81 -1.32 6.62
CA ILE A 12 -27.69 -0.78 5.83
C ILE A 12 -28.17 -0.66 4.39
N THR A 13 -27.93 0.51 3.78
CA THR A 13 -28.34 0.85 2.41
C THR A 13 -27.29 0.38 1.40
N TYR A 14 -27.74 -0.34 0.38
CA TYR A 14 -26.94 -0.65 -0.82
C TYR A 14 -26.92 0.58 -1.72
N VAL A 15 -25.76 1.00 -2.20
CA VAL A 15 -25.63 2.11 -3.15
C VAL A 15 -25.05 1.57 -4.45
N PRO A 16 -25.81 1.60 -5.56
CA PRO A 16 -25.29 1.27 -6.88
C PRO A 16 -24.10 2.18 -7.24
N ALA A 17 -23.06 1.63 -7.87
CA ALA A 17 -21.84 2.37 -8.24
C ALA A 17 -22.12 3.63 -9.09
N THR A 18 -23.28 3.71 -9.74
CA THR A 18 -23.73 4.84 -10.56
C THR A 18 -24.05 6.11 -9.75
N GLU A 19 -24.43 6.02 -8.48
CA GLU A 19 -24.80 7.19 -7.67
C GLU A 19 -23.59 8.00 -7.14
N LEU A 20 -22.40 7.40 -7.06
CA LEU A 20 -21.17 8.05 -6.58
C LEU A 20 -20.59 9.09 -7.55
N LYS A 21 -20.94 9.02 -8.84
CA LYS A 21 -20.41 9.94 -9.88
C LYS A 21 -20.88 11.40 -9.72
N ARG A 22 -21.86 11.69 -8.85
CA ARG A 22 -22.45 13.04 -8.71
C ARG A 22 -21.63 14.04 -7.90
N THR A 23 -20.65 13.61 -7.11
CA THR A 23 -19.91 14.51 -6.20
C THR A 23 -18.73 15.24 -6.86
N GLN A 24 -18.06 14.66 -7.85
CA GLN A 24 -16.87 15.28 -8.47
C GLN A 24 -17.19 16.45 -9.44
N VAL A 25 -18.40 16.52 -9.98
CA VAL A 25 -18.81 17.55 -10.96
C VAL A 25 -18.94 18.95 -10.34
N GLN A 26 -19.00 19.08 -9.01
CA GLN A 26 -19.24 20.38 -8.34
C GLN A 26 -18.00 21.28 -8.20
N LEU A 27 -16.78 20.75 -8.26
CA LEU A 27 -15.55 21.53 -8.03
C LEU A 27 -15.26 22.54 -9.16
N ARG A 28 -15.80 22.34 -10.36
CA ARG A 28 -15.59 23.23 -11.53
C ARG A 28 -16.33 24.58 -11.44
N ARG A 29 -17.25 24.75 -10.48
CA ARG A 29 -18.07 25.97 -10.32
C ARG A 29 -17.55 26.96 -9.26
N TRP A 30 -16.41 26.68 -8.63
CA TRP A 30 -15.94 27.46 -7.48
C TRP A 30 -15.13 28.71 -7.87
N SER A 31 -15.42 29.84 -7.21
CA SER A 31 -14.66 31.08 -7.43
C SER A 31 -13.21 30.96 -6.94
N SER A 32 -12.32 31.85 -7.39
CA SER A 32 -10.87 31.80 -7.07
C SER A 32 -10.59 31.71 -5.55
N LYS A 33 -11.33 32.46 -4.72
CA LYS A 33 -11.21 32.42 -3.25
C LYS A 33 -11.59 31.05 -2.66
N HIS A 34 -12.62 30.39 -3.18
CA HIS A 34 -13.03 29.05 -2.73
C HIS A 34 -11.99 28.00 -3.14
N ARG A 35 -11.34 28.16 -4.29
CA ARG A 35 -10.21 27.31 -4.70
C ARG A 35 -9.00 27.49 -3.79
N THR A 36 -8.60 28.72 -3.48
CA THR A 36 -7.47 28.95 -2.55
C THR A 36 -7.74 28.41 -1.15
N LEU A 37 -8.95 28.63 -0.63
CA LEU A 37 -9.35 28.06 0.67
C LEU A 37 -9.38 26.53 0.63
N PHE A 38 -9.91 25.94 -0.44
CA PHE A 38 -9.86 24.49 -0.66
C PHE A 38 -8.43 23.97 -0.66
N PHE A 39 -7.52 24.57 -1.44
CA PHE A 39 -6.12 24.14 -1.48
C PHE A 39 -5.42 24.30 -0.13
N LEU A 40 -5.71 25.35 0.63
CA LEU A 40 -5.16 25.53 1.98
C LEU A 40 -5.68 24.46 2.94
N VAL A 41 -6.99 24.19 2.93
CA VAL A 41 -7.62 23.15 3.75
C VAL A 41 -7.11 21.76 3.37
N SER A 42 -7.03 21.45 2.08
CA SER A 42 -6.43 20.22 1.56
C SER A 42 -4.97 20.10 1.99
N SER A 43 -4.17 21.17 1.93
CA SER A 43 -2.77 21.13 2.36
C SER A 43 -2.62 20.82 3.86
N VAL A 44 -3.47 21.39 4.70
CA VAL A 44 -3.48 21.11 6.15
C VAL A 44 -3.93 19.67 6.40
N HIS A 45 -4.99 19.23 5.73
CA HIS A 45 -5.48 17.85 5.79
C HIS A 45 -4.37 16.86 5.39
N ASP A 46 -3.65 17.13 4.30
CA ASP A 46 -2.58 16.29 3.78
C ASP A 46 -1.42 16.15 4.77
N ILE A 47 -1.05 17.25 5.44
CA ILE A 47 -0.02 17.24 6.49
C ILE A 47 -0.49 16.39 7.67
N VAL A 48 -1.74 16.56 8.11
CA VAL A 48 -2.31 15.81 9.24
C VAL A 48 -2.37 14.32 8.92
N ILE A 49 -2.90 13.93 7.76
CA ILE A 49 -2.95 12.52 7.34
C ILE A 49 -1.53 11.98 7.14
N GLY A 50 -0.61 12.77 6.60
CA GLY A 50 0.79 12.39 6.45
C GLY A 50 1.45 12.05 7.79
N ILE A 51 1.25 12.90 8.81
CA ILE A 51 1.72 12.63 10.18
C ILE A 51 1.02 11.39 10.75
N TYR A 52 -0.29 11.30 10.58
CA TYR A 52 -1.10 10.18 11.07
C TYR A 52 -0.66 8.84 10.48
N THR A 53 -0.39 8.80 9.17
CA THR A 53 0.10 7.62 8.46
C THR A 53 1.54 7.29 8.87
N PHE A 54 2.39 8.30 9.05
CA PHE A 54 3.75 8.12 9.54
C PHE A 54 3.78 7.49 10.93
N LEU A 55 2.92 7.96 11.84
CA LEU A 55 2.80 7.38 13.17
C LEU A 55 2.38 5.91 13.11
N PHE A 56 1.47 5.54 12.21
CA PHE A 56 1.03 4.15 12.02
C PHE A 56 2.20 3.27 11.57
N ASN A 57 2.84 3.68 10.47
CA ASN A 57 3.81 2.85 9.74
C ASN A 57 5.20 2.81 10.40
N HIS A 58 5.63 3.89 11.06
CA HIS A 58 7.03 4.07 11.48
C HIS A 58 7.23 4.25 12.99
N VAL A 59 6.16 4.54 13.73
CA VAL A 59 6.23 4.79 15.17
C VAL A 59 5.57 3.67 15.95
N ILE A 60 4.29 3.40 15.69
CA ILE A 60 3.51 2.37 16.38
C ILE A 60 4.11 0.98 16.21
N ASP A 61 4.67 0.70 15.03
CA ASP A 61 5.28 -0.58 14.73
C ASP A 61 6.47 -0.94 15.65
N LYS A 62 7.15 0.08 16.19
CA LYS A 62 8.32 -0.10 17.07
C LYS A 62 7.94 -0.47 18.51
N PHE A 63 6.67 -0.30 18.89
CA PHE A 63 6.23 -0.61 20.25
C PHE A 63 6.03 -2.12 20.46
N PRO A 64 6.25 -2.64 21.68
CA PRO A 64 5.91 -4.01 22.02
C PRO A 64 4.44 -4.33 21.72
N PHE A 65 4.18 -5.58 21.34
CA PHE A 65 2.90 -6.00 20.77
C PHE A 65 1.64 -5.57 21.57
N PRO A 66 1.55 -5.74 22.91
CA PRO A 66 0.34 -5.37 23.63
C PRO A 66 0.02 -3.88 23.53
N LEU A 67 1.05 -3.03 23.59
CA LEU A 67 0.92 -1.58 23.47
C LEU A 67 0.58 -1.19 22.03
N ARG A 68 1.27 -1.76 21.04
CA ARG A 68 0.96 -1.56 19.62
C ARG A 68 -0.52 -1.86 19.32
N LYS A 69 -1.05 -2.97 19.84
CA LYS A 69 -2.46 -3.35 19.70
C LYS A 69 -3.41 -2.30 20.29
N ILE A 70 -3.07 -1.71 21.43
CA ILE A 70 -3.86 -0.63 22.06
C ILE A 70 -3.82 0.62 21.19
N LEU A 71 -2.64 0.99 20.68
CA LEU A 71 -2.46 2.17 19.81
C LEU A 71 -3.26 2.05 18.51
N TYR A 72 -3.26 0.90 17.84
CA TYR A 72 -4.10 0.67 16.65
C TYR A 72 -5.59 0.80 16.95
N LYS A 73 -6.06 0.34 18.11
CA LYS A 73 -7.47 0.49 18.51
C LYS A 73 -7.85 1.94 18.81
N LEU A 74 -7.02 2.66 19.57
CA LEU A 74 -7.35 3.99 20.07
C LEU A 74 -7.16 5.07 19.00
N LEU A 75 -6.01 5.06 18.33
CA LEU A 75 -5.64 6.11 17.38
C LEU A 75 -6.22 5.86 15.99
N TYR A 76 -6.36 4.58 15.59
CA TYR A 76 -6.76 4.17 14.23
C TYR A 76 -8.12 3.48 14.15
N ARG A 77 -8.81 3.36 15.28
CA ARG A 77 -10.15 2.75 15.36
C ARG A 77 -10.21 1.35 14.73
N VAL A 78 -9.06 0.67 14.66
CA VAL A 78 -8.96 -0.70 14.14
C VAL A 78 -9.65 -1.62 15.14
N LYS A 79 -10.67 -2.37 14.69
CA LYS A 79 -11.30 -3.37 15.55
C LYS A 79 -10.40 -4.60 15.58
N ILE A 80 -9.88 -4.95 16.75
CA ILE A 80 -9.01 -6.12 16.92
C ILE A 80 -9.60 -7.06 17.98
N GLY A 81 -9.90 -8.28 17.57
CA GLY A 81 -10.44 -9.34 18.42
C GLY A 81 -9.49 -9.79 19.55
N LYS A 82 -10.07 -10.51 20.52
CA LYS A 82 -9.32 -11.21 21.58
C LYS A 82 -8.48 -12.33 20.95
N GLY A 83 -7.29 -12.59 21.50
CA GLY A 83 -6.39 -13.65 20.99
C GLY A 83 -5.67 -13.32 19.67
N THR A 84 -6.00 -12.21 19.03
CA THR A 84 -5.36 -11.80 17.76
C THR A 84 -3.98 -11.23 17.99
N TYR A 85 -3.02 -11.68 17.17
CA TYR A 85 -1.62 -11.27 17.14
C TYR A 85 -1.27 -10.63 15.80
N ILE A 86 -0.49 -9.56 15.84
CA ILE A 86 -0.03 -8.79 14.68
C ILE A 86 1.47 -8.62 14.86
N GLU A 87 2.25 -9.19 13.95
CA GLU A 87 3.71 -9.03 13.91
C GLU A 87 4.12 -7.60 13.51
N ASN A 88 5.42 -7.34 13.52
CA ASN A 88 5.99 -6.05 13.12
C ASN A 88 5.88 -5.82 11.61
N GLY A 89 5.98 -4.57 11.18
CA GLY A 89 5.92 -4.13 9.80
C GLY A 89 4.50 -3.99 9.25
N LEU A 90 3.45 -3.95 10.09
CA LEU A 90 2.10 -3.69 9.58
C LEU A 90 2.08 -2.31 8.91
N TYR A 91 1.78 -2.31 7.62
CA TYR A 91 1.82 -1.12 6.79
C TYR A 91 0.42 -0.75 6.29
N SER A 92 0.09 0.53 6.28
CA SER A 92 -1.14 1.05 5.70
C SER A 92 -0.90 2.36 4.94
N CYS A 93 -1.92 2.81 4.23
CA CYS A 93 -1.85 3.92 3.30
C CYS A 93 -2.28 5.24 3.92
N TRP A 94 -2.20 6.28 3.08
CA TRP A 94 -2.81 7.58 3.31
C TRP A 94 -4.34 7.40 3.39
N ASP A 95 -4.96 8.03 4.39
CA ASP A 95 -6.38 7.86 4.76
C ASP A 95 -6.82 6.44 5.11
N ILE A 96 -6.56 6.00 6.34
CA ILE A 96 -6.90 4.64 6.76
C ILE A 96 -8.42 4.51 6.97
N SER A 97 -9.10 3.79 6.09
CA SER A 97 -10.51 3.43 6.24
C SER A 97 -10.72 2.31 7.27
N HIS A 98 -11.94 1.79 7.40
CA HIS A 98 -12.24 0.87 8.49
C HIS A 98 -11.55 -0.49 8.31
N ILE A 99 -10.69 -0.83 9.27
CA ILE A 99 -10.09 -2.16 9.41
C ILE A 99 -10.75 -2.90 10.57
N SER A 100 -11.22 -4.12 10.32
CA SER A 100 -11.74 -5.03 11.33
C SER A 100 -11.04 -6.38 11.25
N ILE A 101 -10.50 -6.84 12.37
CA ILE A 101 -9.78 -8.11 12.53
C ILE A 101 -10.46 -8.91 13.63
N GLY A 102 -10.95 -10.10 13.28
CA GLY A 102 -11.64 -11.02 14.17
C GLY A 102 -10.73 -11.60 15.27
N LYS A 103 -11.27 -12.52 16.06
CA LYS A 103 -10.60 -13.16 17.20
C LYS A 103 -9.61 -14.24 16.72
N ASN A 104 -8.58 -14.48 17.53
CA ASN A 104 -7.58 -15.54 17.31
C ASN A 104 -6.95 -15.52 15.90
N THR A 105 -6.86 -14.33 15.31
CA THR A 105 -6.30 -14.12 13.98
C THR A 105 -4.82 -13.78 14.08
N HIS A 106 -4.02 -14.25 13.13
CA HIS A 106 -2.60 -13.95 13.04
C HIS A 106 -2.30 -13.13 11.80
N ILE A 107 -1.73 -11.94 11.97
CA ILE A 107 -1.21 -11.11 10.90
C ILE A 107 0.32 -11.18 10.95
N GLY A 108 0.91 -11.75 9.91
CA GLY A 108 2.35 -11.95 9.79
C GLY A 108 3.12 -10.65 9.57
N ARG A 109 4.45 -10.78 9.57
CA ARG A 109 5.37 -9.65 9.43
C ARG A 109 5.21 -8.92 8.09
N ASP A 110 5.39 -7.60 8.09
CA ASP A 110 5.46 -6.78 6.88
C ASP A 110 4.20 -6.89 5.98
N VAL A 111 3.05 -7.20 6.58
CA VAL A 111 1.76 -7.25 5.87
C VAL A 111 1.27 -5.84 5.56
N THR A 112 0.81 -5.63 4.33
CA THR A 112 0.22 -4.38 3.88
C THR A 112 -1.30 -4.46 3.87
N LEU A 113 -1.95 -3.53 4.57
CA LEU A 113 -3.39 -3.28 4.54
C LEU A 113 -3.63 -1.92 3.87
N TRP A 114 -3.75 -1.89 2.55
CA TRP A 114 -3.91 -0.67 1.75
C TRP A 114 -5.40 -0.34 1.55
N THR A 115 -5.90 0.62 2.34
CA THR A 115 -7.33 0.84 2.56
C THR A 115 -7.72 2.34 2.56
N PRO A 116 -7.45 3.10 1.48
CA PRO A 116 -7.60 4.56 1.52
C PRO A 116 -9.06 5.02 1.65
N ILE A 117 -9.99 4.28 1.04
CA ILE A 117 -11.41 4.64 0.96
C ILE A 117 -12.32 3.46 1.33
N HIS A 118 -11.92 2.25 0.96
CA HIS A 118 -12.70 1.03 1.16
C HIS A 118 -12.10 0.13 2.21
N ASN A 119 -12.98 -0.53 2.95
CA ASN A 119 -12.70 -1.22 4.20
C ASN A 119 -11.97 -2.54 3.99
N ILE A 120 -11.31 -3.03 5.04
CA ILE A 120 -10.77 -4.39 5.10
C ILE A 120 -11.41 -5.13 6.28
N PHE A 121 -12.07 -6.24 5.99
CA PHE A 121 -12.67 -7.10 7.00
C PHE A 121 -12.00 -8.47 7.02
N ILE A 122 -11.41 -8.81 8.16
CA ILE A 122 -10.74 -10.08 8.42
C ILE A 122 -11.51 -10.79 9.54
N GLY A 123 -11.92 -12.03 9.27
CA GLY A 123 -12.67 -12.90 10.15
C GLY A 123 -11.88 -13.44 11.34
N ASN A 124 -12.46 -14.42 12.02
CA ASN A 124 -11.87 -15.15 13.15
C ASN A 124 -10.97 -16.30 12.67
N ASN A 125 -9.96 -16.64 13.46
CA ASN A 125 -9.02 -17.73 13.19
C ASN A 125 -8.36 -17.64 11.80
N VAL A 126 -8.20 -16.43 11.28
CA VAL A 126 -7.54 -16.21 9.98
C VAL A 126 -6.03 -16.20 10.19
N LYS A 127 -5.28 -16.77 9.24
CA LYS A 127 -3.81 -16.65 9.22
C LYS A 127 -3.34 -15.97 7.95
N ILE A 128 -2.79 -14.77 8.09
CA ILE A 128 -2.11 -14.04 7.03
C ILE A 128 -0.62 -14.18 7.26
N GLU A 129 0.09 -14.80 6.32
CA GLU A 129 1.53 -14.96 6.40
C GLU A 129 2.27 -13.69 5.95
N LYS A 130 3.58 -13.67 6.19
CA LYS A 130 4.43 -12.48 6.02
C LYS A 130 4.38 -11.90 4.61
N GLU A 131 4.52 -10.58 4.52
CA GLU A 131 4.66 -9.81 3.28
C GLU A 131 3.46 -9.99 2.32
N ALA A 132 2.30 -10.44 2.82
CA ALA A 132 1.06 -10.41 2.06
C ALA A 132 0.54 -8.96 1.94
N GLN A 133 -0.06 -8.64 0.81
CA GLN A 133 -0.53 -7.30 0.48
C GLN A 133 -2.03 -7.37 0.16
N ILE A 134 -2.83 -6.51 0.80
CA ILE A 134 -4.27 -6.41 0.59
C ILE A 134 -4.58 -5.00 0.11
N TYR A 135 -5.11 -4.88 -1.10
CA TYR A 135 -5.44 -3.62 -1.75
C TYR A 135 -6.95 -3.50 -1.93
N THR A 136 -7.52 -2.34 -1.57
CA THR A 136 -8.95 -2.07 -1.76
C THR A 136 -9.24 -1.06 -2.88
N VAL A 137 -8.20 -0.55 -3.55
CA VAL A 137 -8.29 0.37 -4.69
C VAL A 137 -7.31 -0.04 -5.79
N GLN A 138 -7.68 0.30 -7.02
CA GLN A 138 -6.85 0.27 -8.22
C GLN A 138 -7.29 1.41 -9.14
N HIS A 139 -6.57 1.68 -10.22
CA HIS A 139 -7.01 2.64 -11.21
C HIS A 139 -7.84 1.98 -12.30
N ASN A 140 -8.81 2.73 -12.82
CA ASN A 140 -9.46 2.34 -14.07
C ASN A 140 -8.54 2.68 -15.24
N VAL A 141 -7.94 1.65 -15.83
CA VAL A 141 -6.99 1.80 -16.95
C VAL A 141 -7.67 2.31 -18.22
N ASP A 142 -8.99 2.13 -18.33
CA ASP A 142 -9.79 2.59 -19.47
C ASP A 142 -10.30 4.02 -19.27
N ASP A 143 -10.11 4.61 -18.08
CA ASP A 143 -10.47 6.00 -17.80
C ASP A 143 -9.31 6.94 -18.18
N PRO A 144 -9.51 7.91 -19.09
CA PRO A 144 -8.49 8.90 -19.44
C PRO A 144 -7.94 9.69 -18.25
N GLU A 145 -8.76 9.89 -17.21
CA GLU A 145 -8.38 10.60 -15.97
C GLU A 145 -7.74 9.67 -14.93
N PHE A 146 -7.64 8.36 -15.24
CA PHE A 146 -7.06 7.35 -14.36
C PHE A 146 -7.73 7.36 -12.97
N ASP A 147 -9.05 7.46 -12.93
CA ASP A 147 -9.79 7.58 -11.66
C ASP A 147 -9.67 6.30 -10.81
N TYR A 148 -9.86 6.44 -9.51
CA TYR A 148 -9.82 5.31 -8.58
C TYR A 148 -11.10 4.48 -8.69
N ILE A 149 -10.92 3.17 -8.89
CA ILE A 149 -11.96 2.17 -8.69
C ILE A 149 -11.58 1.30 -7.51
N GLY A 150 -12.53 1.00 -6.64
CA GLY A 150 -12.22 0.30 -5.42
C GLY A 150 -13.41 -0.35 -4.79
N ASN A 151 -13.12 -1.34 -3.96
CA ASN A 151 -14.11 -2.08 -3.23
C ASN A 151 -13.46 -2.77 -2.03
N SER A 152 -14.23 -2.96 -0.96
CA SER A 152 -13.71 -3.53 0.29
C SER A 152 -13.27 -4.97 0.06
N VAL A 153 -12.26 -5.40 0.82
CA VAL A 153 -11.81 -6.79 0.83
C VAL A 153 -12.36 -7.50 2.06
N ILE A 154 -12.87 -8.71 1.87
CA ILE A 154 -13.34 -9.57 2.95
C ILE A 154 -12.52 -10.84 2.97
N ILE A 155 -11.98 -11.20 4.13
CA ILE A 155 -11.35 -12.49 4.39
C ILE A 155 -12.15 -13.16 5.50
N GLN A 156 -12.84 -14.24 5.18
CA GLN A 156 -13.75 -14.91 6.11
C GLN A 156 -13.03 -15.84 7.08
N ASP A 157 -13.79 -16.35 8.06
CA ASP A 157 -13.27 -17.15 9.17
C ASP A 157 -12.46 -18.38 8.70
N ASN A 158 -11.44 -18.76 9.45
CA ASN A 158 -10.56 -19.90 9.19
C ASN A 158 -9.79 -19.86 7.85
N ALA A 159 -9.83 -18.77 7.09
CA ALA A 159 -9.07 -18.63 5.87
C ALA A 159 -7.56 -18.48 6.15
N LYS A 160 -6.74 -18.86 5.16
CA LYS A 160 -5.29 -18.69 5.21
C LYS A 160 -4.80 -17.97 3.96
N ILE A 161 -4.01 -16.91 4.15
CA ILE A 161 -3.32 -16.19 3.09
C ILE A 161 -1.82 -16.51 3.17
N GLY A 162 -1.29 -17.15 2.14
CA GLY A 162 0.13 -17.50 2.05
C GLY A 162 1.03 -16.28 1.88
N ALA A 163 2.29 -16.42 2.28
CA ALA A 163 3.24 -15.32 2.26
C ALA A 163 3.40 -14.72 0.85
N TYR A 164 3.67 -13.42 0.74
CA TYR A 164 3.90 -12.74 -0.56
C TYR A 164 2.68 -12.72 -1.50
N SER A 165 1.49 -13.03 -0.99
CA SER A 165 0.28 -13.00 -1.82
C SER A 165 -0.30 -11.59 -1.89
N VAL A 166 -0.88 -11.26 -3.04
CA VAL A 166 -1.56 -10.00 -3.30
C VAL A 166 -3.06 -10.27 -3.42
N ILE A 167 -3.86 -9.62 -2.59
CA ILE A 167 -5.32 -9.67 -2.64
C ILE A 167 -5.82 -8.33 -3.17
N LEU A 168 -6.51 -8.34 -4.32
CA LEU A 168 -6.97 -7.13 -5.00
C LEU A 168 -8.37 -6.68 -4.55
N ALA A 169 -8.73 -5.46 -4.97
CA ALA A 169 -9.95 -4.78 -4.58
C ALA A 169 -11.21 -5.63 -4.85
N GLY A 170 -12.16 -5.61 -3.90
CA GLY A 170 -13.44 -6.33 -4.03
C GLY A 170 -13.36 -7.85 -3.85
N THR A 171 -12.18 -8.39 -3.52
CA THR A 171 -12.03 -9.83 -3.32
C THR A 171 -12.67 -10.29 -2.01
N ILE A 172 -13.44 -11.39 -2.07
CA ILE A 172 -13.98 -12.09 -0.91
C ILE A 172 -13.27 -13.45 -0.80
N ILE A 173 -12.40 -13.64 0.17
CA ILE A 173 -11.78 -14.93 0.47
C ILE A 173 -12.73 -15.71 1.37
N LYS A 174 -13.20 -16.85 0.86
CA LYS A 174 -14.17 -17.70 1.54
C LYS A 174 -13.65 -18.34 2.82
N LYS A 175 -14.60 -18.70 3.69
CA LYS A 175 -14.35 -19.40 4.94
C LYS A 175 -13.52 -20.66 4.69
N GLY A 176 -12.43 -20.83 5.44
CA GLY A 176 -11.55 -22.00 5.33
C GLY A 176 -10.68 -22.06 4.06
N LYS A 177 -10.81 -21.11 3.11
CA LYS A 177 -10.01 -21.13 1.88
C LYS A 177 -8.54 -20.91 2.21
N VAL A 178 -7.67 -21.71 1.58
CA VAL A 178 -6.22 -21.56 1.67
C VAL A 178 -5.71 -20.98 0.36
N ILE A 179 -5.13 -19.79 0.44
CA ILE A 179 -4.42 -19.13 -0.66
C ILE A 179 -2.93 -19.51 -0.56
N PRO A 180 -2.35 -20.16 -1.59
CA PRO A 180 -0.93 -20.50 -1.59
C PRO A 180 -0.03 -19.26 -1.54
N PRO A 181 1.20 -19.36 -1.03
CA PRO A 181 2.17 -18.25 -1.10
C PRO A 181 2.45 -17.78 -2.53
N ASN A 182 2.75 -16.50 -2.71
CA ASN A 182 3.01 -15.84 -4.00
C ASN A 182 1.81 -15.92 -4.97
N SER A 183 0.59 -15.84 -4.44
CA SER A 183 -0.63 -15.78 -5.26
C SER A 183 -1.09 -14.35 -5.50
N ILE A 184 -1.61 -14.06 -6.69
CA ILE A 184 -2.43 -12.88 -6.96
C ILE A 184 -3.88 -13.34 -6.99
N VAL A 185 -4.71 -12.76 -6.14
CA VAL A 185 -6.13 -13.13 -6.00
C VAL A 185 -7.00 -11.92 -6.31
N PHE A 186 -7.96 -12.13 -7.20
CA PHE A 186 -8.89 -11.09 -7.61
C PHE A 186 -10.28 -11.67 -7.94
N SER A 187 -11.31 -10.84 -7.78
CA SER A 187 -12.67 -11.19 -8.19
C SER A 187 -12.89 -10.81 -9.65
N ARG A 188 -13.46 -11.71 -10.46
CA ARG A 188 -13.75 -11.44 -11.88
C ARG A 188 -14.97 -10.53 -12.08
N ASN A 189 -15.91 -10.56 -11.14
CA ASN A 189 -17.17 -9.81 -11.20
C ASN A 189 -17.53 -9.28 -9.81
N PRO A 190 -16.96 -8.16 -9.35
CA PRO A 190 -17.40 -7.53 -8.12
C PRO A 190 -18.79 -6.91 -8.34
N LYS A 191 -19.85 -7.74 -8.22
CA LYS A 191 -21.25 -7.33 -8.45
C LYS A 191 -21.76 -6.27 -7.47
N TYR A 192 -21.04 -5.98 -6.39
CA TYR A 192 -21.51 -5.14 -5.29
C TYR A 192 -20.38 -4.33 -4.65
N THR A 193 -20.62 -3.06 -4.34
CA THR A 193 -19.77 -2.28 -3.42
C THR A 193 -20.01 -2.77 -1.99
N ILE A 194 -19.00 -3.42 -1.41
CA ILE A 194 -19.02 -3.96 -0.07
C ILE A 194 -18.75 -2.81 0.89
N VAL A 195 -19.78 -2.37 1.62
CA VAL A 195 -19.63 -1.31 2.64
C VAL A 195 -19.43 -1.90 4.04
N GLN A 196 -19.95 -3.10 4.31
CA GLN A 196 -19.81 -3.80 5.60
C GLN A 196 -19.99 -5.32 5.47
N MET A 197 -19.30 -6.13 6.29
CA MET A 197 -19.60 -7.58 6.42
C MET A 197 -21.01 -7.82 6.99
N ARG A 198 -21.83 -8.63 6.30
CA ARG A 198 -23.13 -9.12 6.77
C ARG A 198 -23.22 -10.64 6.73
N LYS A 199 -24.10 -11.20 7.57
CA LYS A 199 -24.50 -12.62 7.52
C LYS A 199 -25.22 -12.89 6.19
N GLY A 200 -24.86 -13.96 5.48
CA GLY A 200 -25.46 -14.35 4.19
C GLY A 200 -24.61 -14.01 2.94
N LEU A 201 -23.60 -13.13 3.04
CA LEU A 201 -22.67 -12.87 1.93
C LEU A 201 -21.88 -14.13 1.51
N GLU A 202 -21.76 -15.10 2.42
CA GLU A 202 -21.12 -16.40 2.22
C GLU A 202 -21.80 -17.24 1.13
N GLU A 203 -23.12 -17.09 0.95
CA GLU A 203 -23.94 -17.90 0.03
C GLU A 203 -23.98 -17.30 -1.38
N GLU A 204 -23.70 -15.99 -1.52
CA GLU A 204 -23.79 -15.25 -2.79
C GLU A 204 -22.49 -15.33 -3.63
N VAL A 205 -21.35 -15.64 -3.01
CA VAL A 205 -20.05 -15.75 -3.70
C VAL A 205 -19.81 -17.21 -4.05
N THR A 206 -19.60 -17.53 -5.32
CA THR A 206 -19.24 -18.88 -5.78
C THR A 206 -17.72 -19.05 -5.88
N ASP A 207 -17.21 -20.29 -5.92
CA ASP A 207 -15.76 -20.51 -6.08
C ASP A 207 -15.26 -20.06 -7.47
N GLU A 208 -16.15 -19.98 -8.45
CA GLU A 208 -15.89 -19.50 -9.81
C GLU A 208 -15.67 -17.98 -9.88
N ASP A 209 -16.13 -17.24 -8.87
CA ASP A 209 -15.98 -15.78 -8.80
C ASP A 209 -14.57 -15.34 -8.39
N ILE A 210 -13.74 -16.25 -7.87
CA ILE A 210 -12.38 -15.98 -7.36
C ILE A 210 -11.34 -16.62 -8.28
N ASP A 211 -10.52 -15.80 -8.92
CA ASP A 211 -9.36 -16.26 -9.68
C ASP A 211 -8.10 -16.20 -8.81
N ILE A 212 -7.32 -17.29 -8.79
CA ILE A 212 -6.07 -17.42 -8.04
C ILE A 212 -4.96 -17.73 -9.03
N ARG A 213 -4.04 -16.78 -9.21
CA ARG A 213 -2.85 -16.97 -10.06
C ARG A 213 -1.60 -17.10 -9.20
N ILE A 214 -0.92 -18.23 -9.28
CA ILE A 214 0.32 -18.49 -8.55
C ILE A 214 1.51 -18.10 -9.43
N TYR A 215 2.34 -17.17 -8.97
CA TYR A 215 3.53 -16.75 -9.70
C TYR A 215 4.81 -17.19 -8.97
N PRO A 216 5.66 -18.05 -9.56
CA PRO A 216 6.90 -18.52 -8.93
C PRO A 216 8.04 -17.47 -8.93
N TRP A 217 7.70 -16.18 -9.03
CA TRP A 217 8.59 -15.06 -9.36
C TRP A 217 9.79 -14.90 -8.40
N ARG A 218 9.63 -15.22 -7.12
CA ARG A 218 10.66 -14.92 -6.11
C ARG A 218 11.94 -15.78 -6.26
N LYS A 219 11.83 -17.04 -6.71
CA LYS A 219 13.02 -17.91 -6.88
C LYS A 219 13.85 -17.47 -8.09
N LEU A 220 13.20 -17.08 -9.17
CA LEU A 220 13.85 -16.58 -10.38
C LEU A 220 14.45 -15.18 -10.17
N HIS A 221 13.70 -14.26 -9.56
CA HIS A 221 14.13 -12.89 -9.35
C HIS A 221 15.27 -12.76 -8.32
N LEU A 222 15.21 -13.48 -7.18
CA LEU A 222 16.30 -13.45 -6.18
C LEU A 222 17.60 -14.02 -6.74
N ASN A 223 17.52 -15.07 -7.56
CA ASN A 223 18.69 -15.63 -8.24
C ASN A 223 19.27 -14.67 -9.26
N PHE A 224 18.42 -13.99 -10.03
CA PHE A 224 18.84 -12.96 -10.98
C PHE A 224 19.50 -11.75 -10.29
N VAL A 225 18.87 -11.21 -9.26
CA VAL A 225 19.38 -10.05 -8.50
C VAL A 225 20.68 -10.40 -7.78
N LYS A 226 20.79 -11.56 -7.14
CA LYS A 226 22.06 -12.02 -6.52
C LYS A 226 23.19 -12.16 -7.55
N LYS A 227 22.90 -12.70 -8.73
CA LYS A 227 23.90 -12.92 -9.78
C LYS A 227 24.38 -11.60 -10.39
N GLN A 228 23.49 -10.61 -10.54
CA GLN A 228 23.83 -9.29 -11.06
C GLN A 228 24.50 -8.37 -10.04
N SER A 229 24.08 -8.40 -8.78
CA SER A 229 24.68 -7.59 -7.72
C SER A 229 26.12 -8.03 -7.43
N GLN A 230 26.38 -9.35 -7.38
CA GLN A 230 27.72 -9.88 -7.15
C GLN A 230 28.69 -9.55 -8.29
N LYS A 231 28.22 -9.66 -9.55
CA LYS A 231 29.01 -9.28 -10.73
C LYS A 231 29.39 -7.80 -10.68
N TYR A 232 28.45 -6.92 -10.32
CA TYR A 232 28.67 -5.48 -10.30
C TYR A 232 29.55 -5.00 -9.15
N VAL A 233 29.42 -5.59 -7.95
CA VAL A 233 30.32 -5.32 -6.82
C VAL A 233 31.74 -5.73 -7.17
N ASN A 234 31.94 -6.89 -7.81
CA ASN A 234 33.27 -7.35 -8.21
C ASN A 234 33.91 -6.46 -9.28
N THR A 235 33.15 -6.05 -10.32
CA THR A 235 33.66 -5.13 -11.36
C THR A 235 33.93 -3.72 -10.83
N MET A 236 33.18 -3.25 -9.83
CA MET A 236 33.40 -1.94 -9.22
C MET A 236 34.61 -1.96 -8.28
N LEU A 237 34.79 -3.02 -7.49
CA LEU A 237 35.96 -3.18 -6.61
C LEU A 237 37.26 -3.36 -7.39
N SER A 238 37.23 -4.10 -8.51
CA SER A 238 38.40 -4.24 -9.38
C SER A 238 38.81 -2.89 -9.98
N ARG A 239 37.85 -2.08 -10.44
CA ARG A 239 38.12 -0.76 -11.03
C ARG A 239 38.56 0.29 -10.00
N ILE A 240 38.07 0.22 -8.77
CA ILE A 240 38.49 1.13 -7.69
C ILE A 240 39.92 0.80 -7.22
N ALA A 241 40.29 -0.48 -7.16
CA ALA A 241 41.64 -0.91 -6.84
C ALA A 241 42.66 -0.57 -7.95
N GLU A 242 42.20 -0.50 -9.20
CA GLU A 242 43.04 -0.28 -10.38
C GLU A 242 43.26 1.21 -10.70
N TYR A 243 42.35 2.12 -10.31
CA TYR A 243 42.39 3.54 -10.73
C TYR A 243 42.69 4.59 -9.64
N GLY A 244 42.82 4.25 -8.37
CA GLY A 244 43.14 5.26 -7.37
C GLY A 244 43.75 4.67 -6.11
N ASN A 245 44.98 5.07 -5.79
CA ASN A 245 45.67 4.80 -4.53
C ASN A 245 44.88 5.35 -3.32
N TYR A 246 43.76 4.72 -2.97
CA TYR A 246 42.89 5.09 -1.85
C TYR A 246 43.09 4.12 -0.69
N SER A 247 43.17 4.67 0.52
CA SER A 247 43.27 3.90 1.75
C SER A 247 41.95 3.20 2.10
N LYS A 248 42.01 2.10 2.87
CA LYS A 248 40.82 1.37 3.37
C LYS A 248 39.84 2.27 4.14
N GLU A 249 40.32 3.37 4.72
CA GLU A 249 39.52 4.30 5.51
C GLU A 249 38.68 5.23 4.64
N GLU A 250 39.20 5.67 3.50
CA GLU A 250 38.47 6.51 2.54
C GLU A 250 37.34 5.74 1.87
N VAL A 251 37.58 4.46 1.54
CA VAL A 251 36.55 3.52 1.07
C VAL A 251 35.43 3.37 2.12
N THR A 252 35.79 3.35 3.40
CA THR A 252 34.84 3.25 4.52
C THR A 252 34.03 4.53 4.71
N ARG A 253 34.63 5.70 4.46
CA ARG A 253 33.96 7.01 4.49
C ARG A 253 33.00 7.19 3.31
N LEU A 254 33.37 6.68 2.14
CA LEU A 254 32.50 6.58 0.96
C LEU A 254 31.30 5.65 1.20
N LYS A 255 31.50 4.47 1.82
CA LYS A 255 30.39 3.60 2.29
C LYS A 255 29.40 4.34 3.19
N LYS A 256 29.90 5.26 4.04
CA LYS A 256 29.08 6.07 4.96
C LYS A 256 28.28 7.18 4.23
N ARG A 257 28.81 7.75 3.14
CA ARG A 257 28.11 8.72 2.26
C ARG A 257 27.11 8.07 1.31
N MET A 258 27.34 6.81 0.92
CA MET A 258 26.42 5.99 0.11
C MET A 258 25.16 5.53 0.87
N LYS A 259 24.93 6.00 2.10
CA LYS A 259 23.66 5.93 2.83
C LYS A 259 22.52 6.73 2.16
N GLY A 260 22.40 6.71 0.83
CA GLY A 260 21.21 7.15 0.07
C GLY A 260 19.97 6.27 0.31
N PHE A 261 19.88 5.67 1.49
CA PHE A 261 18.89 4.68 1.94
C PHE A 261 17.72 5.34 2.71
N PHE A 262 17.80 6.66 2.97
CA PHE A 262 16.91 7.36 3.90
C PHE A 262 15.89 8.30 3.26
N TRP A 263 16.01 8.64 1.96
CA TRP A 263 15.14 9.65 1.35
C TRP A 263 13.73 9.13 1.06
N GLY A 264 13.60 7.87 0.62
CA GLY A 264 12.30 7.20 0.52
C GLY A 264 11.59 7.06 1.86
N LYS A 265 12.32 7.15 2.99
CA LYS A 265 11.77 7.07 4.35
C LYS A 265 11.28 8.42 4.90
N ILE A 266 11.49 9.52 4.18
CA ILE A 266 11.01 10.84 4.61
C ILE A 266 9.48 10.85 4.46
N PRO A 267 8.69 11.07 5.53
CA PRO A 267 7.23 10.99 5.45
C PRO A 267 6.58 12.07 4.57
N SER A 268 7.23 13.23 4.45
CA SER A 268 6.72 14.33 3.63
C SER A 268 6.90 14.05 2.15
N PHE A 269 5.77 13.85 1.45
CA PHE A 269 5.71 13.72 0.00
C PHE A 269 6.37 14.92 -0.71
N THR A 270 6.02 16.14 -0.32
CA THR A 270 6.53 17.38 -0.92
C THR A 270 8.06 17.44 -0.84
N ILE A 271 8.62 17.10 0.33
CA ILE A 271 10.08 17.10 0.53
C ILE A 271 10.73 15.99 -0.32
N ARG A 272 10.18 14.77 -0.32
CA ARG A 272 10.70 13.67 -1.18
C ARG A 272 10.73 14.08 -2.65
N MET A 273 9.63 14.64 -3.15
CA MET A 273 9.52 15.07 -4.54
C MET A 273 10.46 16.23 -4.87
N PHE A 274 10.64 17.18 -3.96
CA PHE A 274 11.63 18.23 -4.11
C PHE A 274 13.04 17.66 -4.25
N ILE A 275 13.40 16.72 -3.37
CA ILE A 275 14.71 16.04 -3.37
C ILE A 275 14.91 15.27 -4.68
N TYR A 276 13.93 14.46 -5.10
CA TYR A 276 14.03 13.68 -6.34
C TYR A 276 14.19 14.56 -7.58
N ARG A 277 13.39 15.63 -7.70
CA ARG A 277 13.44 16.55 -8.85
C ARG A 277 14.67 17.44 -8.88
N HIS A 278 15.00 18.08 -7.76
CA HIS A 278 15.96 19.19 -7.75
C HIS A 278 17.36 18.77 -7.27
N ILE A 279 17.44 17.82 -6.34
CA ILE A 279 18.74 17.33 -5.83
C ILE A 279 19.24 16.18 -6.69
N TYR A 280 18.38 15.21 -6.96
CA TYR A 280 18.73 14.02 -7.74
C TYR A 280 18.51 14.15 -9.25
N LYS A 281 17.95 15.28 -9.69
CA LYS A 281 17.72 15.62 -11.10
C LYS A 281 16.91 14.55 -11.86
N MET A 282 16.01 13.85 -11.17
CA MET A 282 15.05 12.94 -11.81
C MET A 282 14.06 13.76 -12.64
N LYS A 283 13.74 13.28 -13.83
CA LYS A 283 12.72 13.91 -14.67
C LYS A 283 11.35 13.38 -14.26
N ILE A 284 10.68 14.05 -13.32
CA ILE A 284 9.39 13.59 -12.79
C ILE A 284 8.27 14.57 -13.14
N GLY A 285 7.31 14.12 -13.95
CA GLY A 285 6.14 14.87 -14.39
C GLY A 285 5.26 15.33 -13.24
N ASN A 286 4.44 16.35 -13.51
CA ASN A 286 3.49 16.89 -12.54
C ASN A 286 2.44 15.84 -12.15
N LEU A 287 1.91 15.94 -10.93
CA LEU A 287 0.93 15.00 -10.37
C LEU A 287 1.41 13.53 -10.26
N THR A 288 2.72 13.28 -10.41
CA THR A 288 3.31 11.97 -10.14
C THR A 288 3.49 11.76 -8.65
N HIS A 289 3.06 10.60 -8.14
CA HIS A 289 3.22 10.22 -6.74
C HIS A 289 4.28 9.12 -6.59
N ILE A 290 5.32 9.41 -5.80
CA ILE A 290 6.32 8.41 -5.39
C ILE A 290 6.15 8.16 -3.89
N HIS A 291 5.73 6.94 -3.58
CA HIS A 291 5.45 6.47 -2.23
C HIS A 291 6.74 6.13 -1.46
N GLU A 292 6.58 5.66 -0.22
CA GLU A 292 7.67 5.48 0.73
C GLU A 292 8.58 4.32 0.34
N ASN A 293 9.81 4.37 0.83
CA ASN A 293 10.85 3.38 0.58
C ASN A 293 11.18 3.16 -0.90
N PHE A 294 10.77 4.08 -1.79
CA PHE A 294 11.27 4.12 -3.16
C PHE A 294 12.80 4.20 -3.12
N PHE A 295 13.43 3.26 -3.81
CA PHE A 295 14.87 3.12 -3.89
C PHE A 295 15.29 3.15 -5.35
N CYS A 296 16.32 3.92 -5.67
CA CYS A 296 16.84 3.91 -7.02
C CYS A 296 18.35 4.11 -7.10
N ILE A 297 18.94 3.57 -8.17
CA ILE A 297 20.33 3.80 -8.56
C ILE A 297 20.35 4.71 -9.77
N ARG A 298 21.26 5.69 -9.77
CA ARG A 298 21.44 6.68 -10.85
C ARG A 298 20.12 7.40 -11.23
N PRO A 299 19.51 8.11 -10.27
CA PRO A 299 18.20 8.74 -10.43
C PRO A 299 18.08 9.68 -11.64
N SER A 300 19.14 10.41 -11.99
CA SER A 300 19.14 11.35 -13.12
C SER A 300 18.80 10.72 -14.48
N ASN A 301 18.91 9.39 -14.60
CA ASN A 301 18.59 8.63 -15.80
C ASN A 301 17.15 8.05 -15.79
N ILE A 302 16.39 8.31 -14.73
CA ILE A 302 15.01 7.87 -14.58
C ILE A 302 14.11 9.05 -14.93
N LYS A 303 13.23 8.81 -15.91
CA LYS A 303 12.18 9.71 -16.34
C LYS A 303 10.84 9.06 -16.03
N ILE A 304 10.02 9.74 -15.24
CA ILE A 304 8.67 9.35 -14.91
C ILE A 304 7.78 10.47 -15.42
N ASP A 305 6.88 10.16 -16.34
CA ASP A 305 5.97 11.14 -16.91
C ASP A 305 4.83 11.48 -15.94
N LYS A 306 3.90 12.36 -16.35
CA LYS A 306 2.84 12.90 -15.49
C LYS A 306 1.91 11.80 -14.94
N THR A 307 1.20 12.14 -13.86
CA THR A 307 0.08 11.34 -13.30
C THR A 307 0.41 9.86 -13.07
N THR A 308 1.68 9.56 -12.79
CA THR A 308 2.17 8.20 -12.56
C THR A 308 2.36 7.92 -11.08
N ILE A 309 2.10 6.69 -10.65
CA ILE A 309 2.22 6.27 -9.26
C ILE A 309 3.29 5.19 -9.13
N ILE A 310 4.31 5.50 -8.32
CA ILE A 310 5.34 4.57 -7.91
C ILE A 310 5.03 4.18 -6.46
N GLY A 311 4.57 2.94 -6.27
CA GLY A 311 4.18 2.36 -5.00
C GLY A 311 5.35 2.17 -4.03
N ASN A 312 5.02 1.66 -2.84
CA ASN A 312 6.02 1.49 -1.78
C ASN A 312 7.08 0.44 -2.15
N ASN A 313 8.29 0.62 -1.62
CA ASN A 313 9.40 -0.35 -1.74
C ASN A 313 9.85 -0.65 -3.18
N VAL A 314 9.41 0.14 -4.16
CA VAL A 314 9.81 -0.03 -5.55
C VAL A 314 11.30 0.29 -5.71
N PHE A 315 12.03 -0.65 -6.32
CA PHE A 315 13.43 -0.47 -6.70
C PHE A 315 13.57 -0.20 -8.20
N MET A 316 14.28 0.87 -8.57
CA MET A 316 14.59 1.20 -9.97
C MET A 316 16.08 1.39 -10.21
N ASP A 317 16.57 0.82 -11.30
CA ASP A 317 18.00 0.87 -11.65
C ASP A 317 18.25 1.69 -12.92
N GLY A 318 18.45 3.00 -12.74
CA GLY A 318 18.73 3.95 -13.81
C GLY A 318 20.15 3.86 -14.41
N ARG A 319 20.93 2.79 -14.16
CA ARG A 319 22.24 2.63 -14.83
C ARG A 319 22.09 2.60 -16.34
N GLN A 320 21.00 1.99 -16.83
CA GLN A 320 20.47 2.23 -18.18
C GLN A 320 19.24 3.13 -18.06
N LYS A 321 18.99 3.99 -19.06
CA LYS A 321 17.87 4.94 -19.01
C LYS A 321 16.55 4.19 -18.78
N ILE A 322 15.75 4.67 -17.83
CA ILE A 322 14.39 4.17 -17.58
C ILE A 322 13.42 5.30 -17.91
N GLU A 323 12.47 5.05 -18.81
CA GLU A 323 11.38 5.97 -19.11
C GLU A 323 10.04 5.29 -18.80
N ILE A 324 9.27 5.91 -17.91
CA ILE A 324 7.91 5.48 -17.54
C ILE A 324 6.95 6.53 -18.09
N GLY A 325 5.95 6.07 -18.84
CA GLY A 325 4.96 6.91 -19.52
C GLY A 325 3.94 7.53 -18.57
N THR A 326 3.02 8.31 -19.13
CA THR A 326 1.93 8.97 -18.38
C THR A 326 0.90 7.93 -17.92
N ASN A 327 0.20 8.17 -16.80
CA ASN A 327 -0.85 7.30 -16.25
C ASN A 327 -0.39 5.85 -15.98
N CYS A 328 0.85 5.68 -15.49
CA CYS A 328 1.35 4.36 -15.10
C CYS A 328 1.19 4.11 -13.59
N GLN A 329 1.03 2.86 -13.19
CA GLN A 329 1.15 2.45 -11.79
C GLN A 329 2.14 1.29 -11.67
N ILE A 330 3.16 1.45 -10.81
CA ILE A 330 4.16 0.43 -10.51
C ILE A 330 4.12 0.15 -9.02
N ASN A 331 3.65 -1.04 -8.64
CA ASN A 331 3.62 -1.49 -7.24
C ASN A 331 4.83 -2.39 -6.95
N GLY A 332 5.40 -2.25 -5.75
CA GLY A 332 6.61 -2.95 -5.31
C GLY A 332 6.36 -4.24 -4.55
#